data_AF-A5KNL6-F1
#
_entry.id   AF-A5KNL6-F1
#
_cell.length_a   1.000
_cell.length_b   1.000
_cell.length_c   1.000
_cell.angle_alpha   90.00
_cell.angle_beta   90.00
_cell.angle_gamma   90.00
#
_symmetry.space_group_name_H-M   'P 1'
#
loop_
_entity.id
_entity.type
_entity.pdbx_description
1 polymer ?
#
loop_
_entity_poly.entity_id
_entity_poly.type
_entity_poly.pdbx_seq_one_letter_code
_entity_poly.pdbx_strand_id
1 'polypeptide(L)' 'MDLHTRKSDKRNHGFGLSSVKQIAEKYNGDVWWESEKESFTLNINLWEKIEK' A
#
# COMPACT_ATOMS: atom_id res chain seq x y z
N MET A 1 8.17 18.38 4.87
CA MET A 1 6.73 18.31 5.20
C MET A 1 6.62 17.49 6.46
N ASP A 2 6.33 18.11 7.61
CA ASP A 2 6.41 17.45 8.92
C ASP A 2 5.10 16.72 9.19
N LEU A 3 5.08 15.39 8.96
CA LEU A 3 3.93 14.54 9.22
C LEU A 3 3.93 14.16 10.71
N HIS A 4 3.20 14.93 11.53
CA HIS A 4 3.01 14.65 12.96
C HIS A 4 2.09 13.45 13.18
N THR A 5 2.67 12.24 13.12
CA THR A 5 2.02 10.97 13.46
C THR A 5 2.72 10.32 14.65
N ARG A 6 1.91 9.73 15.56
CA ARG A 6 2.38 8.99 16.75
C ARG A 6 2.84 7.56 16.43
N LYS A 7 2.73 7.11 15.18
CA LYS A 7 3.08 5.74 14.77
C LYS A 7 4.55 5.67 14.38
N SER A 8 5.20 4.57 14.77
CA SER A 8 6.64 4.36 14.65
C SER A 8 7.19 4.47 13.23
N ASP A 9 6.40 4.13 12.21
CA ASP A 9 6.84 4.15 10.82
C ASP A 9 6.34 5.39 10.07
N LYS A 10 6.96 6.56 10.35
CA LYS A 10 6.55 7.86 9.82
C LYS A 10 6.61 7.98 8.29
N ARG A 11 7.39 7.14 7.61
CA ARG A 11 7.62 7.23 6.15
C ARG A 11 6.47 6.66 5.32
N ASN A 12 5.81 5.62 5.81
CA ASN A 12 4.70 4.95 5.14
C ASN A 12 3.33 5.37 5.68
N HIS A 13 3.31 6.22 6.73
CA HIS A 13 2.09 6.58 7.44
C HIS A 13 1.45 7.83 6.86
N GLY A 14 0.38 7.63 6.09
CA GLY A 14 -0.44 8.69 5.49
C GLY A 14 -1.25 8.21 4.30
N PHE A 15 -0.76 7.20 3.59
CA PHE A 15 -1.38 6.69 2.37
C PHE A 15 -2.38 5.53 2.59
N GLY A 16 -2.69 5.17 3.84
CA GLY A 16 -3.61 4.07 4.12
C GLY A 16 -3.12 2.68 3.68
N LEU A 17 -1.81 2.49 3.50
CA LEU A 17 -1.21 1.26 2.96
C LEU A 17 -1.61 -0.01 3.72
N SER A 18 -1.86 0.07 5.04
CA SER A 18 -2.37 -1.07 5.81
C SER A 18 -3.72 -1.56 5.29
N SER A 19 -4.63 -0.65 4.96
CA SER A 19 -5.94 -1.02 4.42
C SER A 19 -5.82 -1.55 2.99
N VAL A 20 -4.97 -0.93 2.18
CA VAL A 20 -4.69 -1.39 0.80
C VAL A 20 -4.13 -2.80 0.81
N LYS A 21 -3.16 -3.07 1.69
CA LYS A 21 -2.55 -4.41 1.84
C LYS A 21 -3.60 -5.46 2.22
N GLN A 22 -4.49 -5.15 3.17
CA GLN A 22 -5.58 -6.06 3.55
C GLN A 22 -6.54 -6.34 2.38
N ILE A 23 -6.86 -5.32 1.58
CA ILE A 23 -7.72 -5.50 0.40
C ILE A 23 -7.01 -6.39 -0.61
N ALA A 24 -5.74 -6.14 -0.92
CA ALA A 24 -4.99 -6.99 -1.83
C ALA A 24 -4.98 -8.44 -1.33
N GLU A 25 -4.53 -8.70 -0.10
CA GLU A 25 -4.50 -10.05 0.49
C GLU A 25 -5.85 -10.79 0.39
N LYS A 26 -6.98 -10.09 0.58
CA LYS A 26 -8.33 -10.67 0.44
C LYS A 26 -8.62 -11.25 -0.95
N TYR A 27 -8.03 -10.67 -1.99
CA TYR A 27 -8.19 -11.09 -3.38
C TYR A 27 -6.95 -11.84 -3.90
N ASN A 28 -6.21 -12.49 -3.00
CA ASN A 28 -4.93 -13.16 -3.28
C ASN A 28 -3.93 -12.23 -3.99
N GLY A 29 -4.01 -10.96 -3.57
CA GLY A 29 -3.34 -9.77 -4.04
C GLY A 29 -1.86 -9.66 -3.67
N ASP A 30 -1.20 -8.63 -4.21
CA ASP A 30 0.12 -8.17 -3.78
C ASP A 30 0.20 -6.65 -4.01
N VAL A 31 1.01 -6.01 -3.18
CA VAL A 31 1.17 -4.56 -3.14
C VAL A 31 2.64 -4.24 -3.01
N TRP A 32 3.13 -3.41 -3.92
CA TRP A 32 4.46 -2.84 -3.84
C TRP A 32 4.40 -1.33 -4.04
N TRP A 33 5.36 -0.64 -3.43
CA TRP A 33 5.43 0.81 -3.53
C TRP A 33 6.88 1.29 -3.56
N GLU A 34 7.05 2.43 -4.21
CA GLU A 34 8.32 3.14 -4.29
C GLU A 34 8.08 4.60 -3.92
N SER A 35 9.01 5.15 -3.14
CA SER A 35 8.96 6.56 -2.74
C SER A 35 10.26 7.21 -3.17
N GLU A 36 10.14 8.21 -4.04
CA GLU A 36 11.24 9.09 -4.41
C GLU A 36 11.01 10.49 -3.82
N LYS A 37 11.87 11.45 -4.18
CA LYS A 37 11.93 12.77 -3.55
C LYS A 37 10.63 13.58 -3.69
N GLU A 38 9.93 13.43 -4.82
CA GLU A 38 8.71 14.18 -5.16
C GLU A 38 7.58 13.28 -5.69
N SER A 39 7.78 11.96 -5.67
CA SER A 39 6.84 10.98 -6.21
C SER A 39 6.64 9.82 -5.23
N PHE A 40 5.41 9.31 -5.20
CA PHE A 40 5.06 8.07 -4.52
C PHE A 40 4.23 7.24 -5.48
N THR A 41 4.70 6.05 -5.79
CA THR A 41 4.03 5.12 -6.70
C THR A 41 3.57 3.91 -5.91
N LEU A 42 2.29 3.57 -6.05
CA LEU A 42 1.67 2.40 -5.45
C LEU A 42 1.14 1.50 -6.56
N ASN A 43 1.58 0.25 -6.57
CA ASN A 43 1.08 -0.77 -7.47
C ASN A 43 0.30 -1.81 -6.68
N ILE A 44 -0.90 -2.10 -7.16
CA ILE A 44 -1.81 -3.07 -6.58
C ILE A 44 -2.11 -4.08 -7.67
N ASN A 45 -1.70 -5.32 -7.43
CA ASN A 45 -2.12 -6.44 -8.25
C ASN A 45 -3.31 -7.10 -7.57
N LEU A 46 -4.27 -7.57 -8.36
CA LEU A 46 -5.41 -8.38 -7.91
C LEU A 46 -5.57 -9.52 -8.93
N TRP A 47 -5.79 -10.73 -8.43
CA TRP A 47 -5.87 -11.93 -9.26
C TRP A 47 -7.33 -12.31 -9.37
N GLU A 48 -7.82 -12.43 -10.59
CA GLU A 48 -9.13 -13.01 -10.81
C GLU A 48 -9.06 -14.50 -10.46
N LYS A 49 -10.06 -14.98 -9.71
CA LYS A 49 -10.24 -16.42 -9.55
C LYS A 49 -10.71 -16.94 -10.91
N ILE A 50 -9.85 -17.69 -11.59
CA ILE A 50 -10.27 -18.50 -12.73
C ILE A 50 -11.16 -19.61 -12.15
N GLU A 51 -12.47 -19.40 -12.18
CA GLU A 51 -13.43 -20.47 -11.92
C GLU A 51 -13.29 -21.49 -13.06
N LYS A 52 -13.03 -22.75 -12.70
CA LYS A 52 -12.96 -23.89 -13.64
C LYS A 52 -14.34 -24.42 -13.94
#